data_AF-A0A7X5V379-F1
#
_entry.id   AF-A0A7X5V379-F1
#
_cell.length_a   1.000
_cell.length_b   1.000
_cell.length_c   1.000
_cell.angle_alpha   90.00
_cell.angle_beta   90.00
_cell.angle_gamma   90.00
#
_symmetry.space_group_name_H-M   'P 1'
#
loop_
_entity.id
_entity.type
_entity.pdbx_description
1 polymer ?
#
loop_
_entity_poly.entity_id
_entity_poly.type
_entity_poly.pdbx_seq_one_letter_code
_entity_poly.pdbx_strand_id
1 'polypeptide(L)' 'MIDNLSLAISHGLMLLAAFLLLRRPDLDHEPGPDDQPSKAKPSRWGKPGA' A
#
# COMPACT_ATOMS: atom_id res chain seq x y z
N MET A 1 -35.58 0.90 -13.44
CA MET A 1 -34.92 0.11 -14.51
C MET A 1 -33.69 -0.47 -13.89
N ILE A 2 -33.53 -1.79 -13.96
CA ILE A 2 -32.47 -2.47 -13.20
C ILE A 2 -31.11 -1.92 -13.61
N ASP A 3 -30.45 -1.37 -12.63
CA ASP A 3 -29.17 -0.68 -12.66
C ASP A 3 -28.05 -1.72 -12.68
N ASN A 4 -28.12 -2.66 -13.64
CA ASN A 4 -27.15 -3.73 -13.87
C ASN A 4 -25.71 -3.18 -13.99
N LEU A 5 -25.56 -1.95 -14.50
CA LEU A 5 -24.29 -1.25 -14.49
C LEU A 5 -23.83 -0.93 -13.07
N SER A 6 -24.69 -0.34 -12.24
CA SER A 6 -24.39 -0.08 -10.83
C SER A 6 -24.11 -1.37 -10.08
N LEU A 7 -24.89 -2.42 -10.33
CA LEU A 7 -24.66 -3.74 -9.74
C LEU A 7 -23.30 -4.30 -10.16
N ALA A 8 -22.97 -4.26 -11.44
CA ALA A 8 -21.68 -4.70 -11.96
C ALA A 8 -20.51 -3.87 -11.42
N ILE A 9 -20.69 -2.55 -11.25
CA ILE A 9 -19.68 -1.67 -10.66
C ILE A 9 -19.50 -2.00 -9.19
N SER A 10 -20.56 -2.11 -8.39
CA SER A 10 -20.46 -2.44 -6.97
C SER A 10 -19.78 -3.79 -6.75
N HIS A 11 -20.17 -4.81 -7.52
CA HIS A 11 -19.57 -6.15 -7.43
C HIS A 11 -18.14 -6.15 -7.99
N GLY A 12 -17.89 -5.42 -9.07
CA GLY A 12 -16.56 -5.27 -9.66
C GLY A 12 -15.58 -4.58 -8.70
N LEU A 13 -16.02 -3.54 -8.00
CA LEU A 13 -15.23 -2.86 -6.97
C LEU A 13 -14.97 -3.76 -5.77
N MET A 14 -15.94 -4.57 -5.33
CA MET A 14 -15.73 -5.56 -4.27
C MET A 14 -14.69 -6.62 -4.68
N LEU A 15 -14.80 -7.19 -5.88
CA LEU A 15 -13.82 -8.16 -6.38
C LEU A 15 -12.44 -7.55 -6.59
N LEU A 16 -12.38 -6.30 -7.06
CA LEU A 16 -11.14 -5.56 -7.22
C LEU A 16 -10.45 -5.30 -5.87
N ALA A 17 -11.20 -4.90 -4.85
CA ALA A 17 -10.67 -4.71 -3.51
C ALA A 17 -10.13 -6.02 -2.92
N ALA A 18 -10.87 -7.12 -3.05
CA ALA A 18 -10.39 -8.44 -2.66
C ALA A 18 -9.10 -8.82 -3.41
N PHE A 19 -9.06 -8.62 -4.72
CA PHE A 19 -7.88 -8.90 -5.54
C PHE A 19 -6.66 -8.04 -5.15
N LEU A 20 -6.85 -6.74 -4.88
CA LEU A 20 -5.78 -5.89 -4.39
C LEU A 20 -5.25 -6.35 -3.03
N LEU A 21 -6.12 -6.73 -2.11
CA LEU A 21 -5.73 -7.25 -0.80
C LEU A 21 -4.97 -8.57 -0.91
N LEU A 22 -5.47 -9.52 -1.73
CA LEU A 22 -4.81 -10.78 -2.03
C LEU A 22 -3.44 -10.61 -2.70
N ARG A 23 -3.28 -9.55 -3.51
CA ARG A 23 -2.01 -9.22 -4.17
C ARG A 23 -1.08 -8.38 -3.33
N ARG A 24 -1.52 -7.86 -2.18
CA ARG A 24 -0.71 -6.97 -1.35
C ARG A 24 0.24 -7.84 -0.54
N PRO A 25 1.55 -7.91 -0.88
CA PRO A 25 2.53 -8.69 -0.11
C PRO A 25 2.69 -8.16 1.32
N ASP A 26 2.27 -6.92 1.54
CA ASP A 26 2.24 -6.22 2.83
C ASP A 26 1.14 -6.73 3.79
N LEU A 27 0.20 -7.58 3.32
CA LEU A 27 -0.74 -8.26 4.21
C LEU A 27 -0.14 -9.52 4.84
N ASP A 28 0.74 -10.21 4.12
CA ASP A 28 1.49 -11.38 4.62
C ASP A 28 2.76 -10.97 5.37
N HIS A 29 3.15 -9.70 5.28
CA HIS A 29 4.31 -9.15 5.96
C HIS A 29 3.87 -8.51 7.28
N GLU A 30 4.07 -9.20 8.40
CA GLU A 30 4.00 -8.54 9.71
C GLU A 30 5.23 -7.62 9.82
N PRO A 31 5.07 -6.28 9.86
CA PRO A 31 6.22 -5.39 9.99
C PRO A 31 6.87 -5.64 11.36
N GLY A 32 8.02 -6.30 11.35
CA GLY A 32 8.86 -6.44 12.52
C GLY A 32 9.38 -5.08 12.97
N PRO A 33 9.94 -4.98 14.19
CA PRO A 33 10.56 -3.73 14.67
C PRO A 33 11.63 -3.14 13.73
N ASP A 34 12.18 -3.95 12.81
CA ASP A 34 13.14 -3.57 11.76
C ASP A 34 12.51 -3.13 10.42
N ASP A 35 11.22 -3.38 10.18
CA ASP A 35 10.51 -3.03 8.93
C ASP A 35 9.79 -1.68 8.99
N GLN A 36 9.99 -0.93 10.06
CA GLN A 36 9.63 0.48 10.05
C GLN A 36 10.36 1.11 8.85
N PRO A 37 9.65 1.72 7.87
CA PRO A 37 10.29 2.41 6.77
C PRO A 37 11.17 3.44 7.44
N SER A 38 12.48 3.17 7.46
CA SER A 38 13.47 4.02 8.11
C SER A 38 13.19 5.40 7.56
N LYS A 39 12.57 6.26 8.37
CA LYS A 39 12.26 7.64 8.00
C LYS A 39 13.53 8.15 7.39
N ALA A 40 13.48 8.38 6.08
CA ALA A 40 14.63 8.59 5.23
C ALA A 40 15.71 9.31 6.03
N LYS A 41 16.80 8.61 6.37
CA LYS A 41 17.93 9.24 7.06
C LYS A 41 18.30 10.44 6.19
N PRO A 42 18.15 11.69 6.67
CA PRO A 42 18.59 12.81 5.89
C PRO A 42 20.09 12.59 5.65
N SER A 43 20.43 12.50 4.37
CA SER A 43 21.79 12.40 3.85
C SER A 43 22.68 13.33 4.67
N ARG A 44 23.72 12.76 5.28
CA ARG A 44 24.75 13.49 6.01
C ARG A 44 25.63 14.21 4.98
N TRP A 45 25.09 15.24 4.35
CA TRP A 45 25.76 16.11 3.41
C TRP A 45 26.15 17.41 4.12
N GLY A 46 27.45 17.71 4.17
CA GLY A 46 27.95 19.03 4.57
C GLY A 46 28.52 19.12 6.00
N LYS A 47 29.67 18.49 6.24
CA LYS A 47 30.66 19.04 7.17
C LYS A 47 32.06 18.99 6.54
N PRO A 48 32.53 20.09 5.94
CA PRO A 48 33.93 20.45 5.99
C PRO A 48 34.09 21.49 7.11
N GLY A 49 34.65 21.05 8.23
CA GLY A 49 35.26 21.95 9.21
C GLY A 49 36.77 21.75 9.11
N ALA A 50 37.47 22.76 8.61
CA ALA A 50 38.87 23.10 8.87
C ALA A 50 39.11 24.51 8.33
#